data_AF-A0A1C6FMD6-F1
#
_entry.id   AF-A0A1C6FMD6-F1
#
_cell.length_a   1.000
_cell.length_b   1.000
_cell.length_c   1.000
_cell.angle_alpha   90.00
_cell.angle_beta   90.00
_cell.angle_gamma   90.00
#
_symmetry.space_group_name_H-M   'P 1'
#
loop_
_entity.id
_entity.type
_entity.pdbx_description
1 polymer ?
#
loop_
_entity_poly.entity_id
_entity_poly.type
_entity_poly.pdbx_seq_one_letter_code
_entity_poly.pdbx_strand_id
1 'polypeptide(L)'
;MTAQKMFELMGFKKNKFDYFGLDRFIYKKPIVYEEEYLYTFVVLFDKEEKITSVYCDEYSEDYDDYDAPPAIDMELLKAINQQVKELGWLDE
;
A
#
# COMPACT_ATOMS: atom_id res chain seq x y z
N MET A 1 -15.51 -4.53 -9.59
CA MET A 1 -14.49 -3.46 -9.62
C MET A 1 -13.15 -4.11 -9.33
N THR A 2 -12.07 -3.78 -10.05
CA THR A 2 -10.75 -4.39 -9.80
C THR A 2 -10.10 -3.77 -8.57
N ALA A 3 -9.23 -4.49 -7.87
CA ALA A 3 -8.49 -3.98 -6.73
C ALA A 3 -7.72 -2.70 -7.09
N GLN A 4 -7.05 -2.69 -8.25
CA GLN A 4 -6.36 -1.51 -8.76
C GLN A 4 -7.26 -0.27 -8.81
N LYS A 5 -8.49 -0.39 -9.33
CA LYS A 5 -9.43 0.75 -9.41
C LYS A 5 -9.86 1.21 -8.02
N MET A 6 -10.01 0.29 -7.06
CA MET A 6 -10.34 0.64 -5.67
C MET A 6 -9.23 1.46 -5.02
N PHE A 7 -7.98 1.02 -5.18
CA PHE A 7 -6.81 1.75 -4.72
C PHE A 7 -6.69 3.14 -5.37
N GLU A 8 -6.89 3.23 -6.69
CA GLU A 8 -6.86 4.50 -7.43
C GLU A 8 -7.92 5.50 -6.94
N LEU A 9 -9.14 5.04 -6.63
CA LEU A 9 -10.20 5.90 -6.06
C LEU A 9 -9.84 6.46 -4.68
N MET A 10 -9.02 5.74 -3.92
CA MET A 10 -8.52 6.19 -2.61
C MET A 10 -7.24 7.06 -2.72
N GLY A 11 -6.77 7.34 -3.94
CA GLY A 11 -5.58 8.14 -4.21
C GLY A 11 -4.26 7.36 -4.21
N PHE A 12 -4.29 6.03 -4.15
CA PHE A 12 -3.10 5.21 -4.33
C PHE A 12 -2.76 5.09 -5.83
N LYS A 13 -1.47 4.94 -6.11
CA LYS A 13 -0.96 4.62 -7.45
C LYS A 13 -0.28 3.28 -7.40
N LYS A 14 -0.60 2.42 -8.36
CA LYS A 14 0.10 1.15 -8.56
C LYS A 14 1.53 1.45 -9.00
N ASN A 15 2.51 0.89 -8.30
CA ASN A 15 3.92 1.07 -8.62
C ASN A 15 4.52 -0.28 -9.04
N LYS A 16 5.36 -0.26 -10.07
CA LYS A 16 6.22 -1.39 -10.41
C LYS A 16 7.46 -1.27 -9.56
N PHE A 17 7.42 -1.86 -8.38
CA PHE A 17 8.60 -1.91 -7.52
C PHE A 17 9.36 -3.18 -7.85
N ASP A 18 10.45 -3.05 -8.60
CA ASP A 18 11.31 -4.16 -9.03
C ASP A 18 12.70 -3.98 -8.42
N TYR A 19 12.76 -3.94 -7.09
CA TYR A 19 14.01 -3.96 -6.35
C TYR A 19 14.21 -5.39 -5.83
N PHE A 20 15.35 -6.00 -6.17
CA PHE A 20 15.77 -7.36 -5.81
C PHE A 20 15.11 -8.52 -6.59
N GLY A 21 14.35 -8.26 -7.67
CA GLY A 21 13.76 -9.31 -8.50
C GLY A 21 12.61 -10.10 -7.85
N LEU A 22 12.06 -9.56 -6.77
CA LEU A 22 10.95 -10.16 -6.02
C LEU A 22 9.61 -9.81 -6.69
N ASP A 23 8.74 -10.82 -6.85
CA ASP A 23 7.43 -10.64 -7.48
C ASP A 23 6.43 -9.98 -6.53
N ARG A 24 6.34 -8.65 -6.59
CA ARG A 24 5.54 -7.83 -5.66
C ARG A 24 4.52 -6.95 -6.38
N PHE A 25 3.35 -6.75 -5.76
CA PHE A 25 2.45 -5.64 -6.09
C PHE A 25 2.50 -4.58 -5.02
N ILE A 26 2.66 -3.31 -5.43
CA ILE A 26 2.74 -2.19 -4.50
C ILE A 26 1.77 -1.09 -4.92
N TYR A 27 1.05 -0.56 -3.95
CA TYR A 27 0.25 0.65 -4.06
C TYR A 27 0.84 1.71 -3.12
N LYS A 28 1.13 2.90 -3.64
CA LYS A 28 1.69 4.02 -2.87
C LYS A 28 0.74 5.23 -2.93
N LYS A 29 0.51 5.88 -1.78
CA LYS A 29 -0.25 7.13 -1.67
C LYS A 29 0.59 8.15 -0.91
N PRO A 30 1.08 9.22 -1.57
CA PRO A 30 1.77 10.29 -0.86
C PRO A 30 0.77 11.04 0.03
N ILE A 31 1.19 11.33 1.25
CA ILE A 31 0.47 12.18 2.20
C ILE A 31 1.20 13.52 2.24
N VAL A 32 0.48 14.57 1.87
CA VAL A 32 0.98 15.93 1.75
C VAL A 32 0.11 16.83 2.63
N TYR A 33 0.73 17.69 3.42
CA TYR A 33 0.07 18.70 4.24
C TYR A 33 0.68 20.06 3.93
N GLU A 34 -0.14 21.07 3.62
CA GLU A 34 0.33 22.42 3.28
C GLU A 34 1.45 22.44 2.21
N GLU A 35 1.32 21.59 1.18
CA GLU A 35 2.30 21.41 0.10
C GLU A 35 3.61 20.72 0.51
N GLU A 36 3.80 20.43 1.80
CA GLU A 36 4.92 19.64 2.31
C GLU A 36 4.61 18.14 2.22
N TYR A 37 5.54 17.39 1.63
CA TYR A 37 5.50 15.94 1.63
C TYR A 37 5.82 15.44 3.04
N LEU A 38 4.87 14.75 3.67
CA LEU A 38 5.08 14.19 5.01
C LEU A 38 5.64 12.77 4.89
N TYR A 39 4.89 11.88 4.27
CA TYR A 39 5.25 10.46 4.14
C TYR A 39 4.48 9.79 3.01
N THR A 40 4.84 8.55 2.67
CA THR A 40 4.07 7.72 1.74
C THR A 40 3.41 6.56 2.46
N PHE A 41 2.10 6.43 2.26
CA PHE A 41 1.39 5.25 2.68
C PHE A 41 1.55 4.13 1.64
N VAL A 42 2.06 2.97 2.07
CA VAL A 42 2.35 1.81 1.21
C VAL A 42 1.50 0.60 1.58
N VAL A 43 0.92 -0.03 0.56
CA VAL A 43 0.35 -1.37 0.64
C VAL A 43 1.12 -2.28 -0.31
N LEU A 44 1.75 -3.32 0.26
CA LEU A 44 2.62 -4.25 -0.44
C LEU A 44 2.01 -5.66 -0.36
N PHE A 45 2.00 -6.35 -1.49
CA PHE A 45 1.64 -7.76 -1.62
C PHE A 45 2.86 -8.52 -2.13
N ASP A 46 3.45 -9.34 -1.26
CA ASP A 46 4.52 -10.26 -1.61
C ASP A 46 3.92 -11.56 -2.14
N LYS A 47 4.11 -11.84 -3.44
CA LYS A 47 3.45 -12.98 -4.08
C LYS A 47 4.13 -14.32 -3.81
N GLU A 48 5.39 -14.30 -3.42
CA GLU A 48 6.12 -15.51 -3.07
C GLU A 48 5.73 -15.97 -1.67
N GLU A 49 5.77 -15.06 -0.70
CA GLU A 49 5.43 -15.39 0.69
C GLU A 49 3.92 -15.32 1.00
N LYS A 50 3.11 -14.81 0.06
CA LYS A 50 1.68 -14.53 0.23
C LYS A 50 1.40 -13.60 1.43
N ILE A 51 2.26 -12.62 1.64
CA ILE A 51 2.16 -11.64 2.74
C ILE A 51 1.59 -10.32 2.21
N THR A 52 0.67 -9.72 2.97
CA THR A 52 0.25 -8.33 2.76
C THR A 52 0.80 -7.46 3.87
N SER A 53 1.55 -6.43 3.52
CA SER A 53 2.13 -5.45 4.46
C SER A 53 1.54 -4.07 4.21
N VAL A 54 1.26 -3.34 5.28
CA VAL A 54 0.66 -2.01 5.27
C VAL A 54 1.51 -1.14 6.19
N TYR A 55 2.19 -0.13 5.65
CA TYR A 55 3.16 0.68 6.41
C TYR A 55 3.31 2.09 5.85
N CYS A 56 3.83 3.00 6.67
CA CYS A 56 4.29 4.32 6.25
C CYS A 56 5.78 4.24 5.87
N ASP A 57 6.09 4.73 4.68
CA ASP A 57 7.44 4.89 4.13
C ASP A 57 7.78 6.38 4.28
N GLU A 58 8.45 6.72 5.37
CA GLU A 58 8.87 8.09 5.69
C GLU A 58 10.16 8.42 4.96
N TYR A 59 10.10 9.50 4.17
CA TYR A 59 11.28 10.09 3.55
C TYR A 59 11.57 11.39 4.27
N SER A 60 12.06 11.31 5.51
CA SER A 60 12.58 12.50 6.18
C SER A 60 13.71 12.13 7.12
N GLU A 61 14.81 12.87 7.02
CA GLU A 61 15.96 12.76 7.92
C GLU A 61 15.70 13.46 9.27
N ASP A 62 14.51 14.08 9.46
CA ASP A 62 14.22 15.03 10.55
C ASP A 62 12.97 14.72 11.39
N TYR A 63 12.11 13.75 11.02
CA TYR A 63 10.95 13.36 11.83
C TYR A 63 11.24 12.07 12.62
N ASP A 64 11.81 12.24 13.80
CA ASP A 64 12.16 11.18 14.76
C ASP A 64 10.93 10.51 15.45
N ASP A 65 9.67 10.78 15.05
CA ASP A 65 8.52 10.50 15.94
C ASP A 65 7.16 10.20 15.27
N TYR A 66 7.06 9.95 13.96
CA TYR A 66 5.76 9.58 13.37
C TYR A 66 5.50 8.06 13.42
N ASP A 67 5.52 7.52 14.64
CA ASP A 67 5.22 6.10 14.96
C ASP A 67 3.73 5.72 14.81
N ALA A 68 2.88 6.64 14.36
CA ALA A 68 1.45 6.39 14.25
C ALA A 68 1.19 5.43 13.07
N PRO A 69 0.69 4.20 13.32
CA PRO A 69 0.38 3.27 12.24
C PRO A 69 -0.69 3.89 11.34
N PRO A 70 -0.64 3.62 10.03
CA PRO A 70 -1.63 4.16 9.12
C PRO A 70 -3.02 3.66 9.49
N ALA A 71 -3.99 4.57 9.55
CA ALA A 71 -5.38 4.20 9.79
C ALA A 71 -5.89 3.34 8.64
N ILE A 72 -6.36 2.13 8.97
CA ILE A 72 -6.94 1.20 8.00
C ILE A 72 -8.47 1.32 8.09
N ASP A 73 -9.08 1.92 7.08
CA ASP A 73 -10.53 2.01 6.97
C ASP A 73 -11.13 0.81 6.21
N MET A 74 -12.46 0.78 6.15
CA MET A 74 -13.19 -0.34 5.54
C MET A 74 -13.03 -0.41 4.02
N GLU A 75 -12.85 0.72 3.33
CA GLU A 75 -12.65 0.73 1.89
C GLU A 75 -11.27 0.19 1.53
N LEU A 76 -10.25 0.51 2.34
CA LEU A 76 -8.93 -0.07 2.23
C LEU A 76 -8.94 -1.57 2.47
N LEU A 77 -9.64 -2.05 3.51
CA LEU A 77 -9.78 -3.50 3.76
C LEU A 77 -10.48 -4.21 2.60
N LYS A 78 -11.53 -3.60 2.02
CA LYS A 78 -12.21 -4.16 0.84
C LYS A 78 -11.27 -4.21 -0.37
N ALA A 79 -10.46 -3.18 -0.60
CA ALA A 79 -9.49 -3.15 -1.68
C ALA A 79 -8.40 -4.21 -1.50
N ILE A 80 -7.88 -4.36 -0.27
CA ILE A 80 -6.92 -5.42 0.09
C ILE A 80 -7.53 -6.79 -0.17
N ASN A 81 -8.74 -7.05 0.35
CA ASN A 81 -9.43 -8.33 0.15
C ASN A 81 -9.67 -8.62 -1.34
N GLN A 82 -10.06 -7.61 -2.12
CA GLN A 82 -10.22 -7.75 -3.57
C GLN A 82 -8.89 -8.10 -4.25
N GLN A 83 -7.77 -7.51 -3.81
CA GLN A 83 -6.45 -7.83 -4.36
C GLN A 83 -6.02 -9.27 -4.02
N VAL A 84 -6.25 -9.71 -2.79
CA VAL A 84 -5.98 -11.08 -2.32
C VAL A 84 -6.81 -12.10 -3.11
N LYS A 85 -8.08 -11.79 -3.42
CA LYS A 85 -8.93 -12.60 -4.31
C LYS A 85 -8.38 -12.68 -5.73
N GLU A 86 -8.00 -11.55 -6.31
CA GLU A 86 -7.43 -11.49 -7.67
C GLU A 86 -6.09 -12.25 -7.78
N LEU A 87 -5.35 -12.35 -6.67
CA LEU A 87 -4.13 -13.13 -6.56
C LEU A 87 -4.37 -14.62 -6.34
N GLY A 88 -5.61 -15.06 -6.12
CA GLY A 88 -5.94 -16.45 -5.83
C GLY A 88 -5.39 -16.93 -4.48
N TRP A 89 -5.31 -16.04 -3.49
CA TRP A 89 -4.77 -16.36 -2.17
C TRP A 89 -5.82 -16.80 -1.16
N LEU A 90 -7.10 -16.52 -1.41
CA LEU A 90 -8.17 -17.11 -0.62
C LEU A 90 -8.41 -18.52 -1.17
N ASP A 91 -8.38 -19.52 -0.29
CA ASP A 91 -8.90 -20.85 -0.60
C ASP A 91 -10.40 -20.75 -0.95
N GLU A 92 -10.91 -21.65 -1.79
CA GLU A 92 -12.35 -21.75 -2.10
C GLU A 92 -13.20 -22.12 -0.87
#